data_AF-A0A7K9XTA6-F1
#
_entry.id   AF-A0A7K9XTA6-F1
#
_cell.length_a   1.000
_cell.length_b   1.000
_cell.length_c   1.000
_cell.angle_alpha   90.00
_cell.angle_beta   90.00
_cell.angle_gamma   90.00
#
_symmetry.space_group_name_H-M   'P 1'
#
loop_
_entity.id
_entity.type
_entity.pdbx_description
1 polymer ?
#
loop_
_entity_poly.entity_id
_entity_poly.type
_entity_poly.pdbx_seq_one_letter_code
_entity_poly.pdbx_strand_id
1 'polypeptide(L)' 'ASSRASITIRDILTASQQQPAPQHGYQCVSCCRLFPTLWSVKTHIQHSSQEGYSCKVYYRRLKALWGKEHSGQKAAAP' A
#
# COMPACT_ATOMS: atom_id res chain seq x y z
N ALA A 1 -5.82 -3.49 -36.88
CA ALA A 1 -5.97 -2.22 -36.14
C ALA A 1 -6.34 -2.55 -34.70
N SER A 2 -5.43 -2.37 -33.74
CA SER A 2 -5.72 -2.62 -32.34
C SER A 2 -6.54 -1.43 -31.81
N SER A 3 -7.84 -1.66 -31.58
CA SER A 3 -8.69 -0.70 -30.88
C SER A 3 -8.10 -0.49 -29.49
N ARG A 4 -7.43 0.64 -29.28
CA ARG A 4 -7.01 1.06 -27.94
C ARG A 4 -8.30 1.31 -27.16
N ALA A 5 -8.69 0.36 -26.33
CA ALA A 5 -9.78 0.56 -25.40
C ALA A 5 -9.42 1.75 -24.51
N SER A 6 -10.11 2.88 -24.71
CA SER A 6 -9.94 4.07 -23.88
C SER A 6 -10.79 3.90 -22.64
N ILE A 7 -10.16 3.89 -21.47
CA ILE A 7 -10.87 3.91 -20.19
C ILE A 7 -11.55 5.27 -20.05
N THR A 8 -12.86 5.28 -19.87
CA THR A 8 -13.66 6.49 -19.69
C THR A 8 -13.90 6.77 -18.21
N ILE A 9 -14.31 8.00 -17.88
CA ILE A 9 -14.73 8.39 -16.53
C ILE A 9 -15.87 7.49 -16.03
N ARG A 10 -16.78 7.09 -16.94
CA ARG A 10 -17.91 6.23 -16.60
C ARG A 10 -17.46 4.82 -16.19
N ASP A 11 -16.40 4.29 -16.80
CA ASP A 11 -15.82 2.98 -16.41
C ASP A 11 -15.24 3.03 -14.99
N ILE A 12 -14.54 4.13 -14.66
CA ILE A 12 -13.98 4.37 -13.33
C ILE A 12 -15.09 4.46 -12.27
N LEU A 13 -16.14 5.24 -12.55
CA LEU A 13 -17.27 5.40 -11.63
C LEU A 13 -18.04 4.09 -11.42
N THR A 14 -18.20 3.29 -12.47
CA THR A 14 -18.84 1.98 -12.37
C THR A 14 -18.03 1.03 -11.50
N ALA A 15 -16.71 0.97 -11.71
CA ALA A 15 -15.82 0.14 -10.91
C ALA A 15 -15.78 0.58 -9.43
N SER A 16 -15.79 1.88 -9.17
CA SER A 16 -15.78 2.42 -7.80
C SER A 16 -17.05 2.08 -7.01
N GLN A 17 -18.21 2.04 -7.66
CA GLN A 17 -19.48 1.71 -7.00
C GLN A 17 -19.56 0.24 -6.58
N GLN A 18 -18.85 -0.65 -7.25
CA GLN A 18 -18.78 -2.08 -6.92
C GLN A 18 -17.85 -2.36 -5.73
N GLN A 19 -17.08 -1.37 -5.27
CA GLN A 19 -16.25 -1.52 -4.08
C GLN A 19 -17.05 -1.06 -2.86
N PRO A 20 -17.46 -1.98 -1.97
CA PRO A 20 -17.98 -1.55 -0.68
C PRO A 20 -16.86 -0.80 0.04
N ALA A 21 -17.03 0.51 0.24
CA ALA A 21 -16.12 1.30 1.05
C ALA A 21 -16.10 0.70 2.46
N PRO A 22 -14.96 0.18 2.95
CA PRO A 22 -14.88 -0.25 4.33
C PRO A 22 -15.16 0.97 5.22
N GLN A 23 -16.33 0.96 5.86
CA GLN A 23 -16.80 2.04 6.73
C GLN A 23 -15.87 2.21 7.95
N HIS A 24 -15.10 1.17 8.27
CA HIS A 24 -14.17 1.12 9.38
C HIS A 24 -13.01 0.20 8.98
N GLY A 25 -11.77 0.66 9.14
CA GLY A 25 -10.60 -0.14 8.80
C GLY A 25 -9.30 0.67 8.81
N TYR A 26 -8.22 -0.01 8.48
CA TYR A 26 -6.88 0.56 8.40
C TYR A 26 -6.51 0.72 6.93
N GLN A 27 -6.16 1.95 6.53
CA GLN A 27 -5.80 2.28 5.16
C GLN A 27 -4.30 2.14 4.95
N CYS A 28 -3.91 1.42 3.90
CA CYS A 28 -2.54 1.47 3.42
C CYS A 28 -2.29 2.79 2.69
N VAL A 29 -1.38 3.63 3.19
CA VAL A 29 -1.10 4.96 2.64
C VAL A 29 -0.51 4.92 1.22
N SER A 30 0.04 3.80 0.77
CA SER A 30 0.68 3.69 -0.54
C SER A 30 -0.27 3.33 -1.68
N CYS A 31 -1.34 2.58 -1.39
CA CYS A 31 -2.30 2.12 -2.40
C CYS A 31 -3.75 2.48 -2.07
N CYS A 32 -3.99 3.13 -0.93
CA CYS A 32 -5.30 3.49 -0.42
C CYS A 32 -6.27 2.32 -0.22
N ARG A 33 -5.78 1.07 -0.26
CA ARG A 33 -6.59 -0.11 0.04
C ARG A 33 -6.88 -0.13 1.54
N LEU A 34 -8.14 -0.37 1.87
CA LEU A 34 -8.64 -0.49 3.23
C LEU A 34 -8.67 -1.96 3.65
N PHE A 35 -8.29 -2.20 4.90
CA PHE A 35 -8.21 -3.52 5.48
C PHE A 35 -8.96 -3.57 6.82
N PRO A 36 -9.61 -4.69 7.16
CA PRO A 36 -10.41 -4.78 8.37
C PRO A 36 -9.57 -4.78 9.66
N THR A 37 -8.27 -5.10 9.59
CA THR A 37 -7.41 -5.25 10.79
C THR A 37 -6.00 -4.69 10.59
N LEU A 38 -5.32 -4.32 11.67
CA LEU A 38 -3.90 -3.93 11.63
C LEU A 38 -2.99 -5.04 11.11
N TRP A 39 -3.29 -6.29 11.48
CA TRP A 39 -2.53 -7.45 11.03
C TRP A 39 -2.58 -7.59 9.50
N SER A 40 -3.75 -7.41 8.90
CA SER A 40 -3.89 -7.51 7.44
C SER A 40 -3.15 -6.40 6.70
N VAL A 41 -3.12 -5.17 7.22
CA VAL A 41 -2.25 -4.10 6.68
C VAL A 41 -0.77 -4.44 6.84
N LYS A 42 -0.36 -4.96 8.00
CA LYS A 42 1.03 -5.34 8.26
C LYS A 42 1.48 -6.41 7.27
N THR A 43 0.70 -7.48 7.09
CA THR A 43 0.99 -8.55 6.12
C THR A 43 1.03 -8.00 4.69
N HIS A 44 0.09 -7.14 4.32
CA HIS A 44 0.09 -6.46 3.02
C HIS A 44 1.40 -5.68 2.78
N ILE A 45 1.84 -4.87 3.74
CA ILE A 45 3.09 -4.10 3.62
C ILE A 45 4.30 -5.04 3.51
N GLN A 46 4.33 -6.13 4.28
CA GLN A 46 5.42 -7.11 4.23
C GLN A 46 5.49 -7.83 2.88
N HIS A 47 4.34 -8.18 2.29
CA HIS A 47 4.24 -8.88 1.01
C HIS A 47 4.19 -7.94 -0.19
N SER A 48 4.20 -6.62 0.03
CA SER A 48 4.08 -5.59 -1.00
C SER A 48 5.13 -5.66 -2.11
N SER A 49 6.26 -6.35 -1.89
CA SER A 49 7.22 -6.66 -2.97
C SER A 49 6.60 -7.48 -4.10
N GLN A 50 5.53 -8.22 -3.81
CA GLN A 50 4.72 -9.01 -4.74
C GLN A 50 3.45 -8.27 -5.19
N GLU A 51 3.08 -7.16 -4.56
CA GLU A 51 1.84 -6.42 -4.88
C GLU A 51 2.13 -5.05 -5.50
N GLY A 52 1.98 -4.94 -6.82
CA GLY A 52 1.97 -3.68 -7.57
C GLY A 52 3.20 -2.78 -7.40
N TYR A 53 3.21 -1.64 -8.07
CA TYR A 53 4.34 -0.71 -8.02
C TYR A 53 4.34 0.14 -6.74
N SER A 54 3.16 0.64 -6.33
CA SER A 54 3.02 1.63 -5.25
C SER A 54 3.40 1.07 -3.88
N CYS A 55 2.97 -0.15 -3.54
CA CYS A 55 3.25 -0.74 -2.23
C CYS A 55 4.71 -1.18 -2.10
N LYS A 56 5.31 -1.67 -3.18
CA LYS A 56 6.72 -2.05 -3.24
C LYS A 56 7.67 -0.89 -2.91
N VAL A 57 7.41 0.30 -3.48
CA VAL A 57 8.21 1.50 -3.19
C VAL A 57 8.07 1.91 -1.73
N TYR A 58 6.85 1.88 -1.20
CA TYR A 58 6.57 2.19 0.20
C TYR A 58 7.31 1.26 1.17
N TYR A 59 7.26 -0.05 0.95
CA TYR A 59 7.98 -1.01 1.80
C TYR A 59 9.49 -0.81 1.79
N ARG A 60 10.09 -0.50 0.63
CA ARG A 60 11.51 -0.17 0.56
C ARG A 60 11.85 1.05 1.40
N ARG A 61 11.02 2.09 1.35
CA ARG A 61 11.20 3.31 2.17
C ARG A 61 11.06 2.99 3.66
N LEU A 62 10.05 2.23 4.06
CA LEU A 62 9.84 1.81 5.44
C LEU A 62 11.04 1.02 5.98
N LYS A 63 11.54 0.06 5.19
CA LYS A 63 12.73 -0.73 5.55
C LYS A 63 13.97 0.15 5.74
N ALA A 64 14.17 1.15 4.87
CA ALA A 64 15.27 2.09 5.01
C ALA A 64 15.17 2.95 6.28
N LEU A 65 13.95 3.36 6.66
CA LEU A 65 13.72 4.11 7.91
C LEU A 65 14.02 3.23 9.13
N TRP A 66 13.52 2.00 9.18
CA TRP A 66 13.83 1.06 10.26
C TRP A 66 15.31 0.70 10.35
N GLY A 67 16.01 0.56 9.22
CA GLY A 67 17.46 0.31 9.20
C GLY A 67 18.27 1.47 9.81
N LYS A 68 17.79 2.72 9.65
CA LYS A 68 18.42 3.91 10.25
C LYS A 68 18.18 4.00 11.75
N GLU A 69 16.96 3.69 12.21
CA GLU A 69 16.58 3.67 13.63
C GLU A 69 17.45 2.68 14.44
N HIS A 70 17.65 1.46 13.92
CA HIS A 70 18.47 0.43 14.58
C HIS A 70 19.98 0.70 14.52
N SER A 71 20.45 1.51 13.55
CA SER A 71 21.84 1.96 13.51
C SER A 71 22.10 3.14 14.48
N GLY A 72 21.08 3.97 14.75
CA GLY A 72 21.14 5.04 15.74
C GLY A 72 21.15 4.54 17.18
N GLN A 73 20.48 3.41 17.46
CA GLN A 73 20.45 2.81 18.81
C GLN A 73 21.76 2.10 19.21
N LYS A 74 22.64 1.75 18.25
CA LYS A 74 23.98 1.20 18.55
C LYS A 74 25.05 2.24 18.85
N ALA A 75 24.75 3.53 18.68
CA ALA A 75 25.67 4.64 19.00
C ALA A 75 25.38 5.28 20.38
N ALA A 76 24.41 4.76 21.13
CA ALA A 76 23.96 5.30 22.41
C ALA A 76 23.89 4.23 23.52
N ALA A 77 24.84 3.28 23.53
CA ALA A 77 25.08 2.40 24.67
C ALA A 77 26.51 2.67 25.19
N PRO A 78 26.69 3.01 26.49
CA PRO A 78 27.99 3.33 27.10
C PRO A 78 28.92 2.11 27.23
#